data_AF-A0A967SV37-F1
#
_entry.id   AF-A0A967SV37-F1
#
_cell.length_a   1.000
_cell.length_b   1.000
_cell.length_c   1.000
_cell.angle_alpha   90.00
_cell.angle_beta   90.00
_cell.angle_gamma   90.00
#
_symmetry.space_group_name_H-M   'P 1'
#
loop_
_entity.id
_entity.type
_entity.pdbx_description
1 polymer ?
#
loop_
_entity_poly.entity_id
_entity_poly.type
_entity_poly.pdbx_seq_one_letter_code
_entity_poly.pdbx_strand_id
1 'polypeptide(L)'
;WNGLGIGAAPGTPVRAVLPGRVVLAGPFEGYGPTVVVSHGDGFYTLYLYLEDIGVVEGRDVEGRQVVGTVGGRQTPEGAHMEFQIRGPLGGTSP
;
A
#
# COMPACT_ATOMS: atom_id res chain seq x y z
N TRP A 1 -5.47 5.27 -13.96
CA TRP A 1 -5.45 5.26 -12.48
C TRP A 1 -4.28 6.12 -12.05
N ASN A 2 -4.45 6.97 -11.03
CA ASN A 2 -3.42 7.94 -10.60
C ASN A 2 -2.89 7.54 -9.21
N GLY A 3 -1.93 6.62 -9.18
CA GLY A 3 -1.06 6.41 -8.02
C GLY A 3 0.28 7.09 -8.20
N LEU A 4 1.10 7.10 -7.15
CA LEU A 4 2.48 7.58 -7.19
C LEU A 4 3.42 6.40 -7.04
N GLY A 5 4.25 6.15 -8.06
CA GLY A 5 5.39 5.23 -7.93
C GLY A 5 6.49 5.86 -7.06
N ILE A 6 6.88 5.17 -6.00
CA ILE A 6 7.96 5.58 -5.10
C ILE A 6 9.11 4.60 -5.28
N GLY A 7 10.16 5.03 -5.99
CA GLY A 7 11.35 4.22 -6.26
C GLY A 7 12.24 4.06 -5.02
N ALA A 8 12.68 2.83 -4.78
CA ALA A 8 13.70 2.51 -3.79
C ALA A 8 14.35 1.15 -4.12
N ALA A 9 15.42 0.81 -3.41
CA ALA A 9 15.99 -0.53 -3.53
C ALA A 9 14.94 -1.58 -3.11
N PRO A 10 14.84 -2.72 -3.82
CA PRO A 10 13.94 -3.79 -3.40
C PRO A 10 14.29 -4.28 -1.99
N GLY A 11 13.30 -4.75 -1.24
CA GLY A 11 13.47 -5.08 0.18
C GLY A 11 13.45 -3.87 1.12
N THR A 12 13.45 -2.63 0.61
CA THR A 12 13.32 -1.43 1.45
C THR A 12 12.01 -1.46 2.24
N PRO A 13 12.01 -1.20 3.56
CA PRO A 13 10.78 -1.23 4.35
C PRO A 13 9.76 -0.19 3.88
N VAL A 14 8.54 -0.66 3.59
CA VAL A 14 7.37 0.18 3.33
C VAL A 14 6.59 0.32 4.63
N ARG A 15 6.21 1.56 4.97
CA ARG A 15 5.58 1.87 6.26
C ARG A 15 4.20 2.50 6.06
N ALA A 16 3.27 2.16 6.95
CA ALA A 16 1.97 2.79 7.01
C ALA A 16 2.12 4.31 7.26
N VAL A 17 1.46 5.13 6.45
CA VAL A 17 1.50 6.58 6.62
C VAL A 17 0.68 7.06 7.82
N LEU A 18 -0.38 6.32 8.16
CA LEU A 18 -1.31 6.60 9.25
C LEU A 18 -1.72 5.29 9.95
N PRO A 19 -2.11 5.35 11.23
CA PRO A 19 -2.71 4.20 11.89
C PRO A 19 -4.03 3.82 11.22
N GLY A 20 -4.40 2.54 11.30
CA GLY A 20 -5.64 2.05 10.71
C GLY A 20 -5.76 0.54 10.78
N ARG A 21 -6.77 0.00 10.10
CA ARG A 21 -7.02 -1.44 10.04
C ARG A 21 -6.67 -2.00 8.67
N VAL A 22 -5.91 -3.07 8.63
CA VAL A 22 -5.59 -3.78 7.39
C VAL A 22 -6.86 -4.45 6.88
N VAL A 23 -7.31 -4.05 5.69
CA VAL A 23 -8.51 -4.60 5.03
C VAL A 23 -8.18 -5.51 3.86
N LEU A 24 -6.91 -5.54 3.43
CA LEU A 24 -6.37 -6.53 2.51
C LEU A 24 -4.87 -6.68 2.77
N ALA A 25 -4.38 -7.91 2.81
CA ALA A 25 -2.96 -8.26 2.86
C ALA A 25 -2.73 -9.53 2.03
N GLY A 26 -2.45 -9.36 0.74
CA GLY A 26 -2.33 -10.49 -0.18
C GLY A 26 -2.17 -10.08 -1.64
N PRO A 27 -2.29 -11.03 -2.58
CA PRO A 27 -2.25 -10.73 -4.01
C PRO A 27 -3.46 -9.88 -4.41
N PHE A 28 -3.22 -8.86 -5.22
CA PHE A 28 -4.24 -8.04 -5.85
C PHE A 28 -4.05 -8.07 -7.36
N GLU A 29 -5.11 -8.42 -8.10
CA GLU A 29 -5.02 -8.71 -9.53
C GLU A 29 -4.45 -7.50 -10.30
N GLY A 30 -3.37 -7.73 -11.06
CA GLY A 30 -2.66 -6.68 -11.81
C GLY A 30 -1.67 -5.83 -10.98
N TYR A 31 -1.65 -5.98 -9.66
CA TYR A 31 -0.83 -5.17 -8.74
C TYR A 31 0.13 -5.98 -7.84
N GLY A 32 0.10 -7.31 -7.93
CA GLY A 32 0.96 -8.18 -7.13
C GLY A 32 0.65 -8.12 -5.63
N PRO A 33 1.62 -8.47 -4.76
CA PRO A 33 1.46 -8.38 -3.32
C PRO A 33 1.10 -6.95 -2.90
N THR A 34 0.02 -6.84 -2.14
CA THR A 34 -0.61 -5.56 -1.81
C THR A 34 -1.04 -5.54 -0.35
N VAL A 35 -0.92 -4.38 0.27
CA VAL A 35 -1.56 -4.07 1.55
C VAL A 35 -2.51 -2.90 1.35
N VAL A 36 -3.73 -3.02 1.89
CA VAL A 36 -4.70 -1.93 1.95
C VAL A 36 -5.05 -1.66 3.41
N VAL A 37 -4.92 -0.41 3.82
CA VAL A 37 -5.24 0.04 5.19
C VAL A 37 -6.44 0.99 5.12
N SER A 38 -7.49 0.69 5.87
CA SER A 38 -8.60 1.60 6.15
C SER A 38 -8.25 2.49 7.32
N HIS A 39 -8.47 3.80 7.17
CA HIS A 39 -8.22 4.80 8.21
C HIS A 39 -9.51 5.32 8.86
N GLY A 40 -10.67 4.74 8.49
CA GLY A 40 -11.99 5.27 8.86
C GLY A 40 -12.53 6.26 7.82
N ASP A 41 -13.81 6.62 7.95
CA ASP A 41 -14.51 7.63 7.14
C ASP A 41 -14.39 7.46 5.60
N GLY A 42 -14.21 6.21 5.14
CA GLY A 42 -14.04 5.89 3.73
C GLY A 42 -12.66 6.22 3.15
N PHE A 43 -11.67 6.54 4.00
CA PHE A 43 -10.29 6.74 3.59
C PHE A 43 -9.46 5.46 3.63
N TYR A 44 -8.69 5.24 2.57
CA TYR A 44 -7.79 4.10 2.43
C TYR A 44 -6.44 4.52 1.89
N THR A 45 -5.40 3.80 2.32
CA THR A 45 -4.10 3.81 1.66
C THR A 45 -3.79 2.44 1.09
N LEU A 46 -3.26 2.41 -0.13
CA LEU A 46 -2.87 1.19 -0.82
C LEU A 46 -1.37 1.23 -1.04
N TYR A 47 -0.71 0.12 -0.72
CA TYR A 47 0.70 -0.15 -0.93
C TYR A 47 0.81 -1.33 -1.89
N LEU A 48 1.05 -1.04 -3.17
CA LEU A 48 0.97 -1.98 -4.28
C LEU A 48 2.38 -2.40 -4.75
N TYR A 49 2.47 -3.49 -5.51
CA TYR A 49 3.72 -4.03 -6.03
C TYR A 49 4.78 -4.33 -4.95
N LEU A 50 4.35 -4.74 -3.76
CA LEU A 50 5.26 -5.14 -2.69
C LEU A 50 6.01 -6.42 -3.06
N GLU A 51 7.19 -6.61 -2.49
CA GLU A 51 7.93 -7.89 -2.57
C GLU A 51 7.43 -8.85 -1.49
N ASP A 52 7.42 -8.41 -0.23
CA ASP A 52 6.88 -9.14 0.91
C ASP A 52 5.80 -8.34 1.65
N ILE A 53 4.87 -9.06 2.27
CA ILE A 53 3.83 -8.50 3.15
C ILE A 53 4.21 -8.78 4.61
N GLY A 54 4.27 -7.73 5.42
CA GLY A 54 4.68 -7.79 6.83
C GLY A 54 3.53 -7.72 7.84
N VAL A 55 2.28 -7.70 7.37
CA VAL A 55 1.07 -7.56 8.20
C VAL A 55 0.01 -8.58 7.80
N VAL A 56 -1.00 -8.75 8.66
CA VAL A 56 -2.10 -9.69 8.46
C VAL A 56 -3.41 -8.92 8.34
N GLU A 57 -4.27 -9.35 7.43
CA GLU A 57 -5.61 -8.78 7.27
C GLU A 57 -6.41 -8.84 8.59
N GLY A 58 -7.20 -7.80 8.83
CA GLY A 58 -8.04 -7.66 10.01
C GLY A 58 -7.32 -7.13 11.25
N ARG A 59 -5.99 -7.00 11.23
CA ARG A 59 -5.19 -6.40 12.31
C ARG A 59 -5.06 -4.90 12.16
N ASP A 60 -4.90 -4.23 13.29
CA ASP A 60 -4.56 -2.81 13.32
C ASP A 60 -3.07 -2.60 13.07
N VAL A 61 -2.74 -1.47 12.46
CA VAL A 61 -1.38 -0.98 12.26
C VAL A 61 -1.24 0.40 12.86
N GLU A 62 -0.08 0.68 13.44
CA GLU A 62 0.30 2.03 13.87
C GLU A 62 0.87 2.84 12.71
N GLY A 63 0.86 4.17 12.83
CA GLY A 63 1.62 5.02 11.94
C GLY A 63 3.11 4.66 12.00
N ARG A 64 3.79 4.65 10.84
CA ARG A 64 5.19 4.23 10.65
C ARG A 64 5.47 2.73 10.86
N GLN A 65 4.47 1.92 11.20
CA GLN A 65 4.65 0.46 11.24
C GLN A 65 4.98 -0.08 9.85
N VAL A 66 5.92 -1.03 9.76
CA VAL A 66 6.26 -1.69 8.49
C VAL A 66 5.09 -2.58 8.06
N VAL A 67 4.64 -2.39 6.82
CA VAL A 67 3.54 -3.17 6.21
C VAL A 67 4.03 -4.15 5.14
N GLY A 68 5.24 -3.96 4.63
CA GLY A 68 5.86 -4.81 3.63
C GLY A 68 7.18 -4.24 3.15
N THR A 69 7.64 -4.70 2.00
CA THR A 69 8.90 -4.27 1.39
C THR A 69 8.70 -3.85 -0.06
N VAL A 70 9.54 -2.92 -0.53
CA VAL A 70 9.52 -2.45 -1.93
C VAL A 70 9.79 -3.61 -2.87
N GLY A 71 8.92 -3.77 -3.87
CA GLY A 71 9.04 -4.75 -4.93
C GLY A 71 9.13 -4.09 -6.30
N GLY A 72 8.12 -4.30 -7.13
CA GLY A 72 7.99 -3.65 -8.43
C GLY A 72 9.01 -4.04 -9.50
N ARG A 73 10.02 -4.88 -9.20
CA ARG A 73 11.11 -5.23 -10.14
C ARG A 73 10.63 -5.73 -11.52
N GLN A 74 9.46 -6.36 -11.57
CA GLN A 74 8.89 -6.95 -12.78
C GLN A 74 7.95 -5.99 -13.54
N THR A 75 7.76 -4.78 -13.02
CA THR A 75 7.01 -3.71 -13.68
C THR A 75 7.90 -2.96 -14.68
N PRO A 76 7.33 -2.28 -15.69
CA PRO A 76 8.10 -1.43 -16.61
C PRO A 76 8.89 -0.30 -15.93
N GLU A 77 8.45 0.18 -14.77
CA GLU A 77 9.06 1.28 -14.01
C GLU A 77 10.29 0.84 -13.19
N GLY A 78 10.54 -0.47 -13.10
CA GLY A 78 11.60 -1.03 -12.26
C GLY A 78 11.23 -1.04 -10.77
N ALA A 79 12.24 -1.17 -9.89
CA ALA A 79 12.02 -1.34 -8.46
C ALA A 79 11.31 -0.13 -7.82
N HIS A 80 10.08 -0.34 -7.37
CA HIS A 80 9.25 0.70 -6.76
C HIS A 80 8.12 0.09 -5.92
N MET A 81 7.43 0.93 -5.16
CA MET A 81 6.11 0.67 -4.59
C MET A 81 5.13 1.70 -5.17
N GLU A 82 3.96 1.26 -5.64
CA GLU A 82 2.91 2.21 -6.02
C GLU A 82 2.03 2.52 -4.81
N PHE A 83 1.94 3.82 -4.49
CA PHE A 83 1.16 4.33 -3.38
C PHE A 83 -0.10 5.03 -3.89
N GLN A 84 -1.24 4.73 -3.29
CA GLN A 84 -2.50 5.40 -3.60
C GLN A 84 -3.24 5.81 -2.33
N ILE A 85 -3.94 6.94 -2.41
CA ILE A 85 -4.91 7.37 -1.41
C ILE A 85 -6.29 7.31 -2.06
N ARG A 86 -7.25 6.69 -1.37
CA ARG A 86 -8.66 6.68 -1.76
C ARG A 86 -9.47 7.36 -0.68
N GLY A 87 -10.42 8.20 -1.08
CA GLY A 87 -11.40 8.81 -0.20
C GLY A 87 -12.81 8.29 -0.48
N PRO A 88 -13.79 8.69 0.34
CA PRO A 88 -15.19 8.31 0.15
C PRO A 88 -15.71 8.79 -1.22
N LEU A 89 -16.56 7.97 -1.85
CA LEU A 89 -17.23 8.29 -3.11
C LEU A 89 -18.14 9.52 -2.89
N GLY A 90 -17.66 10.70 -3.30
CA GLY A 90 -18.35 11.98 -3.14
C GLY A 90 -17.44 13.12 -2.68
N GLY A 91 -16.26 12.81 -2.13
CA GLY A 91 -15.21 13.80 -1.88
C GLY A 91 -14.35 13.98 -3.13
N THR A 92 -14.19 15.22 -3.59
CA THR A 92 -13.16 15.55 -4.59
C THR A 92 -11.82 15.04 -4.08
N SER A 93 -11.13 14.19 -4.87
CA SER A 93 -9.73 13.87 -4.63
C SER A 93 -8.96 15.20 -4.45
N PRO A 94 -8.09 15.33 -3.43
CA PRO A 94 -7.24 16.51 -3.30
C PRO A 94 -6.26 16.61 -4.47
#